data_AF-A0ABD3NZR0-F1
#
_entry.id   AF-A0ABD3NZR0-F1
#
_cell.length_a   1.000
_cell.length_b   1.000
_cell.length_c   1.000
_cell.angle_alpha   90.00
_cell.angle_beta   90.00
_cell.angle_gamma   90.00
#
_symmetry.space_group_name_H-M   'P 1'
#
loop_
_entity.id
_entity.type
_entity.pdbx_description
1 polymer ?
#
loop_
_entity_poly.entity_id
_entity_poly.type
_entity_poly.pdbx_seq_one_letter_code
_entity_poly.pdbx_strand_id
1 'polypeptide(L)'
;MSLYSGLGGPSAHSDVLSASPDSIDSKRALIEEIKRRGRATVGAKNYPDADALYSKGIELLASIVAQEGDNAKKELAILYSNRSLVRLQMGKVAEALEDADDAVKYDPTYVKGHWRRGQAFTACGNSPDALKSFETALELEPENKALKKEVQAAKERKEQEEKLMTTSSNASEGNADSDGDAVMKDAPKSTSAPATKSSAKPKVSSKSTSAKVDDKEDESVFTKSDHVRGYKIRSDGKKTSYFDREISEETKALIGDIAPKKIDPNNSIASGNDVATEPLPTAEGASAWNKAGTWEERNVSSWAEETLKAALLNAEYILPDGSPSPGARGFVSKVSKFDGHASFATVRGKKRYIYEFSVTVDWVLTLGDDHAKVCHGSMAFPDIDGTVELGDGYDMTNYSVEGSSPAGTGPLLDRFVRDGGLRDSIHRVIDDWVRLFRSTY
;
A
#
# COMPACT_ATOMS: atom_id res chain seq x y z
N MET A 1 -35.32 29.96 1.08
CA MET A 1 -33.94 30.32 1.44
C MET A 1 -33.35 29.19 2.23
N SER A 2 -32.40 28.47 1.63
CA SER A 2 -31.68 27.36 2.22
C SER A 2 -30.62 27.90 3.18
N LEU A 3 -30.61 27.45 4.42
CA LEU A 3 -29.58 27.77 5.41
C LEU A 3 -28.93 26.47 5.86
N TYR A 4 -27.97 25.99 5.05
CA TYR A 4 -26.85 25.15 5.47
C TYR A 4 -25.75 25.33 4.42
N SER A 5 -25.14 26.51 4.42
CA SER A 5 -23.92 26.81 3.68
C SER A 5 -22.95 27.43 4.67
N GLY A 6 -22.06 26.61 5.22
CA GLY A 6 -21.08 27.05 6.20
C GLY A 6 -19.95 26.05 6.35
N LEU A 7 -18.80 26.41 5.75
CA LEU A 7 -17.46 25.89 5.99
C LEU A 7 -17.08 24.58 5.27
N GLY A 8 -17.02 24.65 3.93
CA GLY A 8 -16.20 23.73 3.15
C GLY A 8 -15.43 24.54 2.12
N GLY A 9 -14.12 24.67 2.27
CA GLY A 9 -13.28 25.03 1.12
C GLY A 9 -13.51 24.03 -0.01
N PRO A 10 -13.10 24.32 -1.26
CA PRO A 10 -13.11 23.31 -2.31
C PRO A 10 -12.42 22.05 -1.78
N SER A 11 -13.05 20.87 -1.96
CA SER A 11 -12.45 19.58 -1.57
C SER A 11 -10.99 19.57 -2.03
N ALA A 12 -10.07 19.02 -1.22
CA ALA A 12 -8.65 18.94 -1.57
C ALA A 12 -8.37 18.19 -2.89
N HIS A 13 -9.42 17.62 -3.48
CA HIS A 13 -9.43 16.89 -4.74
C HIS A 13 -10.23 17.60 -5.84
N SER A 14 -10.59 18.88 -5.67
CA SER A 14 -11.43 19.60 -6.64
C SER A 14 -10.79 19.71 -8.02
N ASP A 15 -9.46 19.80 -8.08
CA ASP A 15 -8.66 19.79 -9.31
C ASP A 15 -8.89 18.50 -10.12
N VAL A 16 -8.80 17.33 -9.48
CA VAL A 16 -8.98 16.04 -10.17
C VAL A 16 -10.45 15.72 -10.44
N LEU A 17 -11.36 16.15 -9.57
CA LEU A 17 -12.79 15.91 -9.73
C LEU A 17 -13.42 16.76 -10.83
N SER A 18 -12.94 17.99 -11.03
CA SER A 18 -13.41 18.89 -12.10
C SER A 18 -12.68 18.71 -13.43
N ALA A 19 -11.51 18.07 -13.43
CA ALA A 19 -10.77 17.79 -14.65
C ALA A 19 -11.59 16.94 -15.64
N SER A 20 -11.56 17.35 -16.91
CA SER A 20 -12.22 16.68 -18.02
C SER A 20 -11.24 16.57 -19.20
N PRO A 21 -10.31 15.60 -19.14
CA PRO A 21 -9.32 15.40 -20.20
C PRO A 21 -9.95 14.77 -21.44
N ASP A 22 -9.52 15.24 -22.62
CA ASP A 22 -10.05 14.79 -23.91
C ASP A 22 -9.29 13.59 -24.49
N SER A 23 -7.96 13.54 -24.30
CA SER A 23 -7.13 12.46 -24.83
C SER A 23 -7.10 11.23 -23.92
N ILE A 24 -6.87 10.06 -24.51
CA ILE A 24 -6.74 8.79 -23.76
C ILE A 24 -5.57 8.87 -22.77
N ASP A 25 -4.42 9.40 -23.20
CA ASP A 25 -3.23 9.53 -22.35
C ASP A 25 -3.47 10.44 -21.14
N SER A 26 -4.17 11.57 -21.34
CA SER A 26 -4.52 12.48 -20.25
C SER A 26 -5.58 11.87 -19.31
N LYS A 27 -6.53 11.09 -19.85
CA LYS A 27 -7.47 10.30 -19.02
C LYS A 27 -6.72 9.27 -18.18
N ARG A 28 -5.72 8.58 -18.75
CA ARG A 28 -4.89 7.60 -18.04
C ARG A 28 -4.09 8.22 -16.91
N ALA A 29 -3.42 9.35 -17.17
CA ALA A 29 -2.71 10.09 -16.14
C ALA A 29 -3.65 10.51 -14.99
N LEU A 30 -4.85 11.00 -15.32
CA LEU A 30 -5.85 11.37 -14.31
C LEU A 30 -6.38 10.16 -13.51
N ILE A 31 -6.60 9.02 -14.16
CA ILE A 31 -7.04 7.78 -13.49
C ILE A 31 -5.99 7.31 -12.47
N GLU A 32 -4.69 7.34 -12.81
CA GLU A 32 -3.64 6.97 -11.86
C GLU A 32 -3.56 7.92 -10.68
N GLU A 33 -3.69 9.22 -10.92
CA GLU A 33 -3.72 10.21 -9.84
C GLU A 33 -4.96 10.04 -8.94
N ILE A 34 -6.12 9.76 -9.51
CA ILE A 34 -7.34 9.41 -8.78
C ILE A 34 -7.14 8.16 -7.94
N LYS A 35 -6.52 7.11 -8.48
CA LYS A 35 -6.21 5.88 -7.75
C LYS A 35 -5.26 6.15 -6.58
N ARG A 36 -4.25 6.98 -6.78
CA ARG A 36 -3.29 7.37 -5.73
C ARG A 36 -3.97 8.14 -4.60
N ARG A 37 -4.71 9.20 -4.93
CA ARG A 37 -5.47 10.00 -3.96
C ARG A 37 -6.55 9.19 -3.27
N GLY A 38 -7.26 8.33 -4.00
CA GLY A 38 -8.30 7.45 -3.46
C GLY A 38 -7.75 6.48 -2.40
N ARG A 39 -6.55 5.93 -2.60
CA ARG A 39 -5.89 5.11 -1.57
C ARG A 39 -5.50 5.94 -0.35
N ALA A 40 -4.96 7.14 -0.55
CA ALA A 40 -4.59 8.04 0.54
C ALA A 40 -5.80 8.45 1.39
N THR A 41 -6.93 8.80 0.75
CA THR A 41 -8.18 9.16 1.45
C THR A 41 -8.77 7.98 2.22
N VAL A 42 -8.68 6.76 1.69
CA VAL A 42 -9.09 5.55 2.42
C VAL A 42 -8.20 5.31 3.65
N GLY A 43 -6.89 5.49 3.52
CA GLY A 43 -5.94 5.41 4.64
C GLY A 43 -6.24 6.45 5.73
N ALA A 44 -6.62 7.65 5.32
CA ALA A 44 -7.06 8.73 6.20
C ALA A 44 -8.50 8.56 6.74
N LYS A 45 -9.19 7.45 6.41
CA LYS A 45 -10.60 7.18 6.75
C LYS A 45 -11.59 8.25 6.25
N ASN A 46 -11.19 9.05 5.27
CA ASN A 46 -12.07 10.01 4.60
C ASN A 46 -12.80 9.33 3.44
N TYR A 47 -13.82 8.55 3.81
CA TYR A 47 -14.59 7.74 2.86
C TYR A 47 -15.44 8.56 1.87
N PRO A 48 -16.05 9.72 2.22
CA PRO A 48 -16.77 10.54 1.25
C PRO A 48 -15.90 11.01 0.08
N ASP A 49 -14.69 11.50 0.36
CA ASP A 49 -13.77 11.94 -0.70
C ASP A 49 -13.27 10.74 -1.53
N ALA A 50 -13.03 9.59 -0.90
CA ALA A 50 -12.67 8.36 -1.61
C ALA A 50 -13.77 7.87 -2.56
N ASP A 51 -15.05 7.94 -2.15
CA ASP A 51 -16.22 7.56 -2.98
C ASP A 51 -16.32 8.46 -4.22
N ALA A 52 -16.10 9.77 -4.05
CA ALA A 52 -16.08 10.73 -5.15
C ALA A 52 -14.93 10.46 -6.13
N LEU A 53 -13.72 10.25 -5.61
CA LEU A 53 -12.53 9.92 -6.41
C LEU A 53 -12.73 8.65 -7.23
N TYR A 54 -13.11 7.54 -6.59
CA TYR A 54 -13.31 6.28 -7.32
C TYR A 54 -14.46 6.36 -8.32
N SER A 55 -15.52 7.13 -8.02
CA SER A 55 -16.60 7.34 -8.98
C SER A 55 -16.12 8.06 -10.25
N LYS A 56 -15.28 9.09 -10.10
CA LYS A 56 -14.65 9.78 -11.24
C LYS A 56 -13.70 8.85 -12.01
N GLY A 57 -12.90 8.05 -11.30
CA GLY A 57 -12.01 7.08 -11.93
C GLY A 57 -12.74 6.03 -12.76
N ILE A 58 -13.87 5.51 -12.24
CA ILE A 58 -14.74 4.56 -12.94
C ILE A 58 -15.34 5.20 -14.19
N GLU A 59 -15.85 6.43 -14.10
CA GLU A 59 -16.40 7.16 -15.25
C GLU A 59 -15.36 7.33 -16.38
N LEU A 60 -14.16 7.80 -16.03
CA LEU A 60 -13.08 8.01 -17.00
C LEU A 60 -12.65 6.70 -17.64
N LEU A 61 -12.43 5.66 -16.83
CA LEU A 61 -11.97 4.35 -17.32
C LEU A 61 -13.06 3.66 -18.16
N ALA A 62 -14.33 3.77 -17.78
CA ALA A 62 -15.45 3.28 -18.57
C ALA A 62 -15.54 3.98 -19.94
N SER A 63 -15.12 5.25 -20.05
CA SER A 63 -15.11 5.97 -21.32
C SER A 63 -14.05 5.47 -22.32
N ILE A 64 -13.00 4.80 -21.83
CA ILE A 64 -11.88 4.28 -22.66
C ILE A 64 -11.81 2.75 -22.70
N VAL A 65 -12.66 2.04 -21.94
CA VAL A 65 -12.61 0.58 -21.81
C VAL A 65 -12.74 -0.16 -23.14
N ALA A 66 -13.54 0.37 -24.08
CA ALA A 66 -13.72 -0.21 -25.41
C ALA A 66 -12.46 -0.11 -26.28
N GLN A 67 -11.60 0.88 -26.03
CA GLN A 67 -10.38 1.13 -26.79
C GLN A 67 -9.21 0.28 -26.27
N GLU A 68 -9.17 0.05 -24.96
CA GLU A 68 -8.04 -0.60 -24.27
C GLU A 68 -8.29 -2.06 -23.90
N GLY A 69 -9.51 -2.55 -24.11
CA GLY A 69 -9.85 -3.96 -24.01
C GLY A 69 -9.74 -4.52 -22.59
N ASP A 70 -9.20 -5.73 -22.47
CA ASP A 70 -9.29 -6.51 -21.23
C ASP A 70 -8.47 -5.93 -20.07
N ASN A 71 -7.39 -5.21 -20.34
CA ASN A 71 -6.61 -4.58 -19.26
C ASN A 71 -7.45 -3.50 -18.54
N ALA A 72 -8.17 -2.67 -19.30
CA ALA A 72 -9.06 -1.67 -18.74
C ALA A 72 -10.22 -2.29 -17.96
N LYS A 73 -10.76 -3.44 -18.39
CA LYS A 73 -11.79 -4.17 -17.62
C LYS A 73 -11.27 -4.64 -16.27
N LYS A 74 -10.05 -5.19 -16.21
CA LYS A 74 -9.43 -5.61 -14.95
C LYS A 74 -9.21 -4.44 -13.99
N GLU A 75 -8.74 -3.31 -14.52
CA GLU A 75 -8.60 -2.10 -13.71
C GLU A 75 -9.95 -1.56 -13.22
N LEU A 76 -10.99 -1.66 -14.04
CA LEU A 76 -12.33 -1.26 -13.68
C LEU A 76 -12.88 -2.13 -12.54
N ALA A 77 -12.64 -3.45 -12.59
CA ALA A 77 -12.97 -4.35 -11.50
C ALA A 77 -12.28 -3.97 -10.17
N ILE A 78 -11.02 -3.55 -10.23
CA ILE A 78 -10.27 -3.06 -9.06
C ILE A 78 -10.92 -1.79 -8.49
N LEU A 79 -11.28 -0.82 -9.34
CA LEU A 79 -11.91 0.42 -8.90
C LEU A 79 -13.28 0.19 -8.27
N TYR A 80 -14.12 -0.64 -8.89
CA TYR A 80 -15.41 -1.05 -8.33
C TYR A 80 -15.26 -1.75 -6.98
N SER A 81 -14.31 -2.69 -6.85
CA SER A 81 -14.02 -3.35 -5.57
C SER A 81 -13.55 -2.36 -4.49
N ASN A 82 -12.73 -1.36 -4.85
CA ASN A 82 -12.28 -0.34 -3.90
C ASN A 82 -13.44 0.59 -3.48
N ARG A 83 -14.30 1.00 -4.42
CA ARG A 83 -15.48 1.82 -4.11
C ARG A 83 -16.49 1.04 -3.27
N SER A 84 -16.70 -0.25 -3.54
CA SER A 84 -17.52 -1.15 -2.73
C SER A 84 -17.05 -1.16 -1.28
N LEU A 85 -15.74 -1.32 -1.02
CA LEU A 85 -15.19 -1.23 0.33
C LEU A 85 -15.52 0.11 1.00
N VAL A 86 -15.29 1.22 0.29
CA VAL A 86 -15.56 2.57 0.81
C VAL A 86 -17.02 2.72 1.18
N ARG A 87 -17.94 2.28 0.31
CA ARG A 87 -19.38 2.34 0.54
C ARG A 87 -19.84 1.46 1.70
N LEU A 88 -19.23 0.28 1.90
CA LEU A 88 -19.44 -0.52 3.11
C LEU A 88 -19.04 0.24 4.37
N GLN A 89 -17.89 0.92 4.37
CA GLN A 89 -17.46 1.74 5.51
C GLN A 89 -18.38 2.94 5.77
N MET A 90 -19.07 3.43 4.73
CA MET A 90 -20.08 4.49 4.84
C MET A 90 -21.48 3.96 5.22
N GLY A 91 -21.68 2.65 5.34
CA GLY A 91 -22.99 2.04 5.58
C GLY A 91 -23.92 2.04 4.36
N LYS A 92 -23.42 2.40 3.16
CA LYS A 92 -24.14 2.35 1.88
C LYS A 92 -24.11 0.93 1.30
N VAL A 93 -24.77 0.00 1.99
CA VAL A 93 -24.63 -1.44 1.73
C VAL A 93 -25.17 -1.84 0.35
N ALA A 94 -26.30 -1.29 -0.09
CA ALA A 94 -26.90 -1.62 -1.37
C ALA A 94 -25.99 -1.21 -2.54
N GLU A 95 -25.49 0.03 -2.51
CA GLU A 95 -24.58 0.56 -3.53
C GLU A 95 -23.21 -0.15 -3.50
N ALA A 96 -22.79 -0.64 -2.33
CA ALA A 96 -21.59 -1.45 -2.22
C ALA A 96 -21.75 -2.85 -2.83
N LEU A 97 -22.93 -3.45 -2.73
CA LEU A 97 -23.24 -4.72 -3.36
C LEU A 97 -23.26 -4.59 -4.88
N GLU A 98 -23.91 -3.55 -5.41
CA GLU A 98 -23.90 -3.23 -6.84
C GLU A 98 -22.46 -3.09 -7.37
N ASP A 99 -21.62 -2.35 -6.65
CA ASP A 99 -20.20 -2.21 -7.02
C ASP A 99 -19.45 -3.54 -6.96
N ALA A 100 -19.73 -4.40 -5.99
CA ALA A 100 -19.08 -5.70 -5.90
C ALA A 100 -19.53 -6.66 -7.01
N ASP A 101 -20.81 -6.61 -7.40
CA ASP A 101 -21.34 -7.33 -8.55
C ASP A 101 -20.70 -6.85 -9.86
N ASP A 102 -20.57 -5.54 -10.04
CA ASP A 102 -19.86 -4.96 -11.20
C ASP A 102 -18.38 -5.37 -11.21
N ALA A 103 -17.71 -5.39 -10.06
CA ALA A 103 -16.32 -5.84 -9.97
C ALA A 103 -16.15 -7.28 -10.48
N VAL A 104 -17.02 -8.20 -10.05
CA VAL A 104 -17.01 -9.60 -10.49
C VAL A 104 -17.42 -9.75 -11.96
N LYS A 105 -18.30 -8.89 -12.45
CA LYS A 105 -18.72 -8.86 -13.85
C LYS A 105 -17.58 -8.45 -14.80
N TYR A 106 -16.78 -7.46 -14.40
CA TYR A 106 -15.65 -6.99 -15.20
C TYR A 106 -14.43 -7.91 -15.13
N ASP A 107 -14.17 -8.51 -13.96
CA ASP A 107 -13.14 -9.55 -13.81
C ASP A 107 -13.63 -10.69 -12.89
N PRO A 108 -14.16 -11.78 -13.48
CA PRO A 108 -14.62 -12.94 -12.72
C PRO A 108 -13.50 -13.67 -11.96
N THR A 109 -12.23 -13.43 -12.31
CA THR A 109 -11.06 -14.04 -11.65
C THR A 109 -10.51 -13.17 -10.52
N TYR A 110 -11.10 -12.00 -10.30
CA TYR A 110 -10.65 -11.07 -9.28
C TYR A 110 -11.13 -11.48 -7.88
N VAL A 111 -10.24 -12.15 -7.14
CA VAL A 111 -10.47 -12.66 -5.78
C VAL A 111 -11.06 -11.61 -4.85
N LYS A 112 -10.53 -10.38 -4.88
CA LYS A 112 -11.02 -9.28 -4.03
C LYS A 112 -12.43 -8.85 -4.41
N GLY A 113 -12.83 -8.93 -5.68
CA GLY A 113 -14.20 -8.65 -6.12
C GLY A 113 -15.20 -9.59 -5.44
N HIS A 114 -14.93 -10.90 -5.49
CA HIS A 114 -15.74 -11.92 -4.80
C HIS A 114 -15.71 -11.75 -3.28
N TRP A 115 -14.56 -11.38 -2.70
CA TRP A 115 -14.47 -11.07 -1.27
C TRP A 115 -15.38 -9.88 -0.90
N ARG A 116 -15.30 -8.75 -1.62
CA ARG A 116 -16.15 -7.58 -1.37
C ARG A 116 -17.63 -7.91 -1.52
N ARG A 117 -17.97 -8.74 -2.48
CA ARG A 117 -19.34 -9.24 -2.69
C ARG A 117 -19.84 -10.03 -1.49
N GLY A 118 -19.03 -10.95 -0.96
CA GLY A 118 -19.36 -11.69 0.26
C GLY A 118 -19.53 -10.78 1.48
N GLN A 119 -18.69 -9.75 1.62
CA GLN A 119 -18.83 -8.75 2.69
C GLN A 119 -20.10 -7.92 2.55
N ALA A 120 -20.46 -7.51 1.33
CA ALA A 120 -21.69 -6.78 1.07
C ALA A 120 -22.93 -7.62 1.35
N PHE A 121 -22.98 -8.89 0.92
CA PHE A 121 -24.07 -9.80 1.27
C PHE A 121 -24.17 -10.06 2.77
N THR A 122 -23.03 -10.18 3.47
CA THR A 122 -23.01 -10.28 4.93
C THR A 122 -23.64 -9.06 5.58
N ALA A 123 -23.30 -7.86 5.10
CA ALA A 123 -23.89 -6.61 5.58
C ALA A 123 -25.39 -6.46 5.23
N CYS A 124 -25.86 -7.09 4.15
CA CYS A 124 -27.29 -7.22 3.82
C CYS A 124 -28.04 -8.25 4.67
N GLY A 125 -27.35 -9.04 5.49
CA GLY A 125 -27.96 -10.17 6.22
C GLY A 125 -28.33 -11.36 5.33
N ASN A 126 -27.71 -11.48 4.15
CA ASN A 126 -27.89 -12.64 3.27
C ASN A 126 -26.67 -13.56 3.38
N SER A 127 -26.62 -14.38 4.43
CA SER A 127 -25.51 -15.30 4.67
C SER A 127 -25.35 -16.39 3.59
N PRO A 128 -26.42 -16.93 2.96
CA PRO A 128 -26.28 -17.89 1.87
C PRO A 128 -25.47 -17.36 0.67
N ASP A 129 -25.80 -16.17 0.16
CA ASP A 129 -25.07 -15.60 -0.98
C ASP A 129 -23.69 -15.06 -0.59
N ALA A 130 -23.53 -14.63 0.67
CA ALA A 130 -22.22 -14.30 1.23
C ALA A 130 -21.27 -15.49 1.21
N LEU A 131 -21.74 -16.64 1.72
CA LEU A 131 -20.97 -17.89 1.76
C LEU A 131 -20.52 -18.30 0.36
N LYS A 132 -21.45 -18.30 -0.61
CA LYS A 132 -21.14 -18.65 -2.01
C LYS A 132 -20.05 -17.75 -2.59
N SER A 133 -20.12 -16.44 -2.32
CA SER A 133 -19.13 -15.48 -2.81
C SER A 133 -17.75 -15.71 -2.17
N PHE A 134 -17.69 -16.00 -0.87
CA PHE A 134 -16.44 -16.33 -0.19
C PHE A 134 -15.86 -17.67 -0.63
N GLU A 135 -16.69 -18.67 -0.92
CA GLU A 135 -16.26 -19.96 -1.44
C GLU A 135 -15.66 -19.80 -2.84
N THR A 136 -16.29 -19.04 -3.74
CA THR A 136 -15.69 -18.72 -5.05
C THR A 136 -14.36 -17.97 -4.90
N ALA A 137 -14.25 -17.01 -3.97
CA ALA A 137 -12.97 -16.34 -3.69
C ALA A 137 -11.90 -17.32 -3.19
N LEU A 138 -12.28 -18.29 -2.34
CA LEU A 138 -11.38 -19.30 -1.80
C LEU A 138 -10.97 -20.35 -2.85
N GLU A 139 -11.85 -20.69 -3.80
CA GLU A 139 -11.51 -21.53 -4.95
C GLU A 139 -10.42 -20.90 -5.81
N LEU A 140 -10.46 -19.57 -5.97
CA LEU A 140 -9.44 -18.81 -6.70
C LEU A 140 -8.13 -18.69 -5.90
N GLU A 141 -8.18 -18.57 -4.56
CA GLU A 141 -7.02 -18.55 -3.67
C GLU A 141 -7.12 -19.55 -2.48
N PRO A 142 -6.86 -20.85 -2.71
CA PRO A 142 -7.09 -21.90 -1.70
C PRO A 142 -6.23 -21.78 -0.44
N GLU A 143 -5.10 -21.09 -0.52
CA GLU A 143 -4.16 -20.91 0.59
C GLU A 143 -4.44 -19.66 1.44
N ASN A 144 -5.46 -18.87 1.07
CA ASN A 144 -5.77 -17.63 1.77
C ASN A 144 -6.47 -17.89 3.11
N LYS A 145 -5.70 -17.77 4.20
CA LYS A 145 -6.18 -17.99 5.58
C LYS A 145 -7.32 -17.04 5.99
N ALA A 146 -7.34 -15.82 5.46
CA ALA A 146 -8.39 -14.86 5.78
C ALA A 146 -9.72 -15.28 5.14
N LEU A 147 -9.71 -15.71 3.87
CA LEU A 147 -10.90 -16.25 3.21
C LEU A 147 -11.42 -17.53 3.88
N LYS A 148 -10.54 -18.43 4.34
CA LYS A 148 -10.97 -19.61 5.14
C LYS A 148 -11.76 -19.21 6.39
N LYS A 149 -11.35 -18.13 7.07
CA LYS A 149 -12.08 -17.60 8.24
C LYS A 149 -13.43 -17.00 7.83
N GLU A 150 -13.48 -16.24 6.74
CA GLU A 150 -14.73 -15.63 6.25
C GLU A 150 -15.75 -16.69 5.81
N VAL A 151 -15.31 -17.76 5.13
CA VAL A 151 -16.14 -18.92 4.78
C VAL A 151 -16.68 -19.59 6.04
N GLN A 152 -15.83 -19.86 7.03
CA GLN A 152 -16.28 -20.47 8.29
C GLN A 152 -17.30 -19.60 9.02
N ALA A 153 -17.04 -18.29 9.13
CA ALA A 153 -17.96 -17.35 9.76
C ALA A 153 -19.29 -17.24 9.01
N ALA A 154 -19.26 -17.26 7.67
CA ALA A 154 -20.47 -17.23 6.85
C ALA A 154 -21.30 -18.52 6.99
N LYS A 155 -20.66 -19.70 7.12
CA LYS A 155 -21.34 -20.97 7.43
C LYS A 155 -22.05 -20.90 8.77
N GLU A 156 -21.35 -20.44 9.80
CA GLU A 156 -21.92 -20.31 11.15
C GLU A 156 -23.11 -19.34 11.18
N ARG A 157 -23.02 -18.18 10.50
CA ARG A 157 -24.15 -17.25 10.40
C ARG A 157 -25.34 -17.85 9.66
N LYS A 158 -25.10 -18.53 8.54
CA LYS A 158 -26.16 -19.22 7.79
C LYS A 158 -26.88 -20.26 8.66
N GLU A 159 -26.14 -21.09 9.39
CA GLU A 159 -26.73 -22.08 10.30
C GLU A 159 -27.53 -21.43 11.44
N GLN A 160 -27.04 -20.31 11.98
CA GLN A 160 -27.77 -19.54 12.99
C GLN A 160 -29.08 -18.97 12.44
N GLU A 161 -29.05 -18.39 11.24
CA GLU A 161 -30.24 -17.88 10.55
C GLU A 161 -31.27 -18.98 10.30
N GLU A 162 -30.84 -20.17 9.86
CA GLU A 162 -31.73 -21.32 9.65
C GLU A 162 -32.33 -21.84 10.97
N LYS A 163 -31.55 -21.90 12.06
CA LYS A 163 -32.03 -22.27 13.40
C LYS A 163 -33.03 -21.25 13.96
N LEU A 164 -32.78 -19.96 13.75
CA LEU A 164 -33.69 -18.88 14.12
C LEU A 164 -35.01 -18.98 13.34
N MET A 165 -34.94 -19.28 12.04
CA MET A 165 -36.12 -19.42 11.19
C MET A 165 -36.99 -20.62 11.59
N THR A 166 -36.39 -21.78 11.89
CA THR A 166 -37.10 -23.00 12.32
C THR A 166 -37.68 -22.90 13.74
N THR A 167 -37.02 -22.18 14.65
CA THR A 167 -37.55 -21.93 15.99
C THR A 167 -38.75 -20.97 15.95
N SER A 168 -38.72 -19.99 15.04
CA SER A 168 -39.82 -19.03 14.85
C SER A 168 -41.06 -19.67 14.20
N SER A 169 -40.89 -20.66 13.32
CA SER A 169 -42.03 -21.41 12.73
C SER A 169 -42.71 -22.35 13.72
N ASN A 170 -41.97 -22.98 14.63
CA ASN A 170 -42.56 -23.87 15.65
C ASN A 170 -43.29 -23.09 16.76
N ALA A 171 -42.99 -21.80 16.95
CA ALA A 171 -43.67 -20.95 17.94
C ALA A 171 -45.03 -20.42 17.46
N SER A 172 -45.27 -20.35 16.14
CA SER A 172 -46.55 -19.89 15.57
C SER A 172 -47.60 -21.00 15.38
N GLU A 173 -47.20 -22.28 15.41
CA GLU A 173 -48.12 -23.43 15.38
C GLU A 173 -48.68 -23.82 16.76
N GLY A 174 -48.21 -23.18 17.85
CA GLY A 174 -48.61 -23.49 19.23
C GLY A 174 -49.81 -22.72 19.80
N ASN A 175 -50.57 -21.97 18.99
CA ASN A 175 -51.73 -21.21 19.47
C ASN A 175 -52.95 -21.37 18.54
N ALA A 176 -53.44 -22.60 18.43
CA ALA A 176 -54.80 -22.90 18.00
C ALA A 176 -55.44 -23.76 19.10
N ASP A 177 -56.16 -23.11 20.03
CA ASP A 177 -57.41 -23.60 20.62
C ASP A 177 -57.89 -22.66 21.74
N SER A 178 -58.96 -21.89 21.47
CA SER A 178 -60.16 -21.83 22.34
C SER A 178 -61.25 -20.90 21.77
N ASP A 179 -62.35 -21.56 21.44
CA ASP A 179 -63.76 -21.16 21.58
C ASP A 179 -64.44 -20.13 20.65
N GLY A 180 -65.54 -20.58 20.03
CA GLY A 180 -66.66 -19.71 19.63
C GLY A 180 -67.50 -20.21 18.45
N ASP A 181 -68.41 -21.15 18.69
CA ASP A 181 -69.45 -21.65 17.79
C ASP A 181 -70.52 -20.57 17.43
N ALA A 182 -70.91 -20.43 16.15
CA ALA A 182 -72.26 -20.02 15.67
C ALA A 182 -72.37 -19.85 14.13
N VAL A 183 -72.79 -20.93 13.44
CA VAL A 183 -73.95 -21.06 12.52
C VAL A 183 -74.25 -20.02 11.39
N MET A 184 -74.29 -20.59 10.16
CA MET A 184 -75.15 -20.35 8.95
C MET A 184 -74.76 -19.41 7.78
N LYS A 185 -74.41 -20.11 6.67
CA LYS A 185 -75.02 -20.15 5.31
C LYS A 185 -74.78 -19.07 4.24
N ASP A 186 -74.55 -19.65 3.05
CA ASP A 186 -74.77 -19.22 1.67
C ASP A 186 -73.66 -18.46 0.89
N ALA A 187 -73.11 -19.21 -0.07
CA ALA A 187 -72.39 -18.80 -1.28
C ALA A 187 -73.37 -18.11 -2.29
N PRO A 188 -72.92 -17.28 -3.28
CA PRO A 188 -71.89 -17.68 -4.25
C PRO A 188 -70.91 -16.61 -4.79
N LYS A 189 -69.79 -17.14 -5.33
CA LYS A 189 -68.86 -16.69 -6.39
C LYS A 189 -69.04 -15.26 -6.97
N SER A 190 -67.94 -14.50 -7.06
CA SER A 190 -67.12 -14.38 -8.29
C SER A 190 -65.99 -13.32 -8.22
N THR A 191 -64.85 -13.68 -8.83
CA THR A 191 -63.92 -12.86 -9.66
C THR A 191 -63.05 -11.73 -9.08
N SER A 192 -61.73 -11.96 -9.28
CA SER A 192 -60.66 -11.05 -9.75
C SER A 192 -60.20 -9.84 -8.91
N ALA A 193 -58.92 -9.92 -8.54
CA ALA A 193 -57.96 -8.90 -8.11
C ALA A 193 -57.72 -7.77 -9.14
N PRO A 194 -56.79 -6.80 -8.92
CA PRO A 194 -56.51 -6.00 -7.71
C PRO A 194 -56.32 -4.48 -7.98
N ALA A 195 -56.34 -3.73 -6.86
CA ALA A 195 -55.58 -2.53 -6.45
C ALA A 195 -54.91 -1.61 -7.51
N THR A 196 -54.96 -0.29 -7.38
CA THR A 196 -54.13 0.48 -6.42
C THR A 196 -54.59 1.95 -6.28
N LYS A 197 -54.50 2.51 -5.06
CA LYS A 197 -54.10 3.92 -4.82
C LYS A 197 -53.81 4.24 -3.34
N SER A 198 -52.61 4.80 -3.14
CA SER A 198 -52.21 5.90 -2.25
C SER A 198 -52.42 5.89 -0.72
N SER A 199 -51.28 6.04 -0.05
CA SER A 199 -50.93 7.02 1.02
C SER A 199 -51.69 7.03 2.34
N ALA A 200 -50.97 6.89 3.46
CA ALA A 200 -50.62 7.98 4.39
C ALA A 200 -50.08 7.43 5.73
N LYS A 201 -49.18 8.21 6.34
CA LYS A 201 -48.50 7.99 7.64
C LYS A 201 -49.37 8.47 8.81
N PRO A 202 -49.29 7.88 10.03
CA PRO A 202 -48.72 8.60 11.19
C PRO A 202 -47.93 7.66 12.16
N LYS A 203 -46.76 7.99 12.72
CA LYS A 203 -46.37 8.88 13.86
C LYS A 203 -46.50 8.25 15.28
N VAL A 204 -45.33 8.11 15.95
CA VAL A 204 -44.98 8.20 17.40
C VAL A 204 -45.28 7.01 18.35
N SER A 205 -44.26 6.39 18.96
CA SER A 205 -43.81 6.69 20.35
C SER A 205 -42.74 5.73 20.91
N SER A 206 -41.75 6.34 21.55
CA SER A 206 -40.70 5.83 22.46
C SER A 206 -40.99 4.59 23.33
N LYS A 207 -39.97 3.75 23.52
CA LYS A 207 -39.42 3.52 24.87
C LYS A 207 -37.95 3.07 24.82
N SER A 208 -37.12 3.89 25.43
CA SER A 208 -35.73 3.63 25.80
C SER A 208 -35.66 2.59 26.92
N THR A 209 -34.81 1.59 26.76
CA THR A 209 -34.19 0.86 27.87
C THR A 209 -32.69 1.00 27.75
N SER A 210 -32.16 1.79 28.68
CA SER A 210 -30.75 2.04 28.94
C SER A 210 -30.10 0.74 29.42
N ALA A 211 -29.15 0.21 28.65
CA ALA A 211 -28.10 -0.68 29.15
C ALA A 211 -26.78 0.08 29.04
N LYS A 212 -26.24 0.45 30.21
CA LYS A 212 -24.89 0.97 30.40
C LYS A 212 -23.90 -0.05 29.84
N VAL A 213 -23.11 0.35 28.85
CA VAL A 213 -21.83 -0.29 28.53
C VAL A 213 -20.81 0.81 28.67
N ASP A 214 -19.83 0.57 29.54
CA ASP A 214 -18.72 1.47 29.81
C ASP A 214 -17.91 1.70 28.53
N ASP A 215 -17.91 2.94 28.03
CA ASP A 215 -17.01 3.40 26.99
C ASP A 215 -15.61 3.60 27.58
N LYS A 216 -14.75 2.61 27.36
CA LYS A 216 -13.30 2.79 27.27
C LYS A 216 -12.73 1.94 26.14
N GLU A 217 -12.18 2.67 25.17
CA GLU A 217 -11.11 2.30 24.24
C GLU A 217 -11.43 1.28 23.13
N ASP A 218 -11.36 1.75 21.87
CA ASP A 218 -10.78 0.97 20.76
C ASP A 218 -10.13 1.89 19.72
N GLU A 219 -9.08 2.56 20.19
CA GLU A 219 -7.93 2.98 19.40
C GLU A 219 -7.02 1.73 19.22
N SER A 220 -6.61 1.46 17.98
CA SER A 220 -5.63 0.44 17.56
C SER A 220 -6.06 -1.05 17.49
N VAL A 221 -6.25 -1.56 16.26
CA VAL A 221 -6.06 -3.01 15.97
C VAL A 221 -4.93 -3.18 14.97
N PHE A 222 -3.76 -2.67 15.38
CA PHE A 222 -2.46 -3.25 15.08
C PHE A 222 -1.49 -2.87 16.20
N THR A 223 -1.70 -3.41 17.41
CA THR A 223 -0.62 -3.70 18.38
C THR A 223 -1.15 -4.51 19.57
N LYS A 224 -0.39 -5.54 19.96
CA LYS A 224 -0.51 -6.42 21.15
C LYS A 224 -1.58 -7.51 21.15
N SER A 225 -1.18 -8.67 20.62
CA SER A 225 -1.65 -9.96 21.10
C SER A 225 -1.12 -10.24 22.51
N ASP A 226 -1.90 -9.95 23.56
CA ASP A 226 -1.70 -10.56 24.87
C ASP A 226 -2.71 -11.69 25.02
N HIS A 227 -2.29 -12.91 24.68
CA HIS A 227 -2.52 -14.17 25.40
C HIS A 227 -1.56 -15.25 24.86
N VAL A 228 -0.25 -14.96 24.84
CA VAL A 228 0.79 -16.01 24.88
C VAL A 228 1.93 -15.55 25.79
N ARG A 229 1.65 -15.40 27.08
CA ARG A 229 2.72 -15.21 28.07
C ARG A 229 2.64 -16.30 29.14
N GLY A 230 2.95 -17.52 28.71
CA GLY A 230 3.22 -18.66 29.59
C GLY A 230 4.64 -19.16 29.35
N TYR A 231 5.46 -19.19 30.39
CA TYR A 231 6.75 -19.88 30.37
C TYR A 231 6.49 -21.40 30.34
N LYS A 232 7.20 -22.14 29.50
CA LYS A 232 7.24 -23.60 29.54
C LYS A 232 8.39 -24.03 30.44
N ILE A 233 8.14 -24.95 31.36
CA ILE A 233 9.19 -25.56 32.20
C ILE A 233 9.74 -26.77 31.44
N ARG A 234 11.03 -26.78 31.13
CA ARG A 234 11.72 -27.92 30.51
C ARG A 234 11.92 -29.06 31.52
N SER A 235 12.29 -30.24 31.02
CA SER A 235 12.60 -31.43 31.84
C SER A 235 13.74 -31.22 32.85
N ASP A 236 14.58 -30.19 32.66
CA ASP A 236 15.65 -29.76 33.56
C ASP A 236 15.20 -28.73 34.63
N GLY A 237 13.91 -28.38 34.68
CA GLY A 237 13.33 -27.45 35.64
C GLY A 237 13.47 -25.96 35.28
N LYS A 238 14.08 -25.60 34.15
CA LYS A 238 14.24 -24.19 33.74
C LYS A 238 13.03 -23.67 32.96
N LYS A 239 12.64 -22.42 33.24
CA LYS A 239 11.55 -21.71 32.56
C LYS A 239 12.06 -21.09 31.26
N THR A 240 11.49 -21.49 30.12
CA THR A 240 11.84 -20.96 28.79
C THR A 240 10.61 -20.44 28.05
N SER A 241 10.81 -19.70 26.95
CA SER A 241 9.70 -19.17 26.15
C SER A 241 8.98 -20.29 25.39
N TYR A 242 7.74 -20.07 24.96
CA TYR A 242 6.92 -21.10 24.27
C TYR A 242 7.47 -21.51 22.89
N PHE A 243 8.44 -20.76 22.33
CA PHE A 243 9.04 -21.00 21.02
C PHE A 243 10.37 -21.76 21.08
N ASP A 244 10.82 -22.13 22.28
CA ASP A 244 12.04 -22.92 22.47
C ASP A 244 11.79 -24.41 22.16
N ARG A 245 12.32 -24.90 21.03
CA ARG A 245 12.39 -26.34 20.72
C ARG A 245 13.59 -26.97 21.44
N GLU A 246 13.39 -28.09 22.13
CA GLU A 246 14.49 -28.86 22.70
C GLU A 246 15.28 -29.51 21.56
N ILE A 247 16.48 -28.98 21.30
CA ILE A 247 17.43 -29.51 20.34
C ILE A 247 18.04 -30.78 20.97
N SER A 248 17.89 -31.93 20.29
CA SER A 248 18.44 -33.21 20.75
C SER A 248 19.96 -33.13 20.92
N GLU A 249 20.53 -33.96 21.81
CA GLU A 249 21.99 -33.97 22.03
C GLU A 249 22.78 -34.29 20.75
N GLU A 250 22.22 -35.14 19.87
CA GLU A 250 22.78 -35.39 18.53
C GLU A 250 22.81 -34.12 17.66
N THR A 251 21.77 -33.29 17.71
CA THR A 251 21.72 -32.04 16.94
C THR A 251 22.68 -31.00 17.51
N LYS A 252 22.86 -30.96 18.84
CA LYS A 252 23.88 -30.09 19.48
C LYS A 252 25.30 -30.52 19.11
N ALA A 253 25.56 -31.83 19.02
CA ALA A 253 26.85 -32.35 18.58
C ALA A 253 27.16 -31.99 17.11
N LEU A 254 26.14 -31.93 16.24
CA LEU A 254 26.29 -31.50 14.84
C LEU A 254 26.54 -29.99 14.67
N ILE A 255 25.96 -29.15 15.53
CA ILE A 255 26.08 -27.69 15.46
C ILE A 255 27.50 -27.24 15.86
N GLY A 256 28.17 -27.96 16.76
CA GLY A 256 29.53 -27.63 17.20
C GLY A 256 29.62 -26.27 17.90
N ASP A 257 30.85 -25.81 18.17
CA ASP A 257 31.12 -24.55 18.87
C ASP A 257 31.23 -23.39 17.86
N ILE A 258 30.08 -22.77 17.55
CA ILE A 258 29.96 -21.62 16.61
C ILE A 258 30.32 -20.28 17.30
N ALA A 259 30.82 -20.32 18.54
CA ALA A 259 31.22 -19.09 19.23
C ALA A 259 32.33 -18.36 18.42
N PRO A 260 32.15 -17.07 18.08
CA PRO A 260 33.14 -16.31 17.34
C PRO A 260 34.43 -16.21 18.15
N LYS A 261 35.53 -16.70 17.58
CA LYS A 261 36.86 -16.64 18.20
C LYS A 261 37.50 -15.30 17.88
N LYS A 262 38.11 -14.69 18.89
CA LYS A 262 38.81 -13.40 18.77
C LYS A 262 40.01 -13.56 17.82
N ILE A 263 40.16 -12.66 16.88
CA ILE A 263 41.30 -12.63 15.95
C ILE A 263 42.49 -12.02 16.71
N ASP A 264 43.60 -12.75 16.79
CA ASP A 264 44.83 -12.23 17.41
C ASP A 264 45.50 -11.17 16.52
N PRO A 265 45.85 -9.99 17.04
CA PRO A 265 46.35 -8.87 16.24
C PRO A 265 47.81 -9.04 15.76
N ASN A 266 48.44 -10.21 15.95
CA ASN A 266 49.85 -10.43 15.66
C ASN A 266 50.12 -11.31 14.43
N ASN A 267 49.15 -11.50 13.54
CA ASN A 267 49.40 -12.13 12.24
C ASN A 267 49.05 -11.19 11.08
N SER A 268 49.81 -10.09 10.99
CA SER A 268 49.86 -9.23 9.81
C SER A 268 50.97 -9.70 8.86
N ILE A 269 50.54 -10.14 7.68
CA ILE A 269 51.15 -9.92 6.36
C ILE A 269 52.68 -9.95 6.29
N ALA A 270 53.22 -11.03 5.71
CA ALA A 270 54.53 -11.01 5.05
C ALA A 270 54.33 -10.91 3.53
N SER A 271 54.85 -9.84 2.93
CA SER A 271 54.97 -9.63 1.48
C SER A 271 55.93 -10.63 0.83
N GLY A 272 55.64 -10.98 -0.43
CA GLY A 272 56.59 -11.60 -1.37
C GLY A 272 55.97 -11.75 -2.76
N ASN A 273 56.52 -11.03 -3.73
CA ASN A 273 56.16 -11.02 -5.16
C ASN A 273 56.31 -12.40 -5.82
N ASP A 274 55.45 -12.73 -6.80
CA ASP A 274 55.89 -13.17 -8.14
C ASP A 274 54.70 -13.28 -9.12
N VAL A 275 54.99 -12.92 -10.39
CA VAL A 275 54.09 -12.95 -11.55
C VAL A 275 54.01 -14.38 -12.11
N ALA A 276 52.81 -14.96 -12.20
CA ALA A 276 52.44 -15.90 -13.26
C ALA A 276 50.92 -16.16 -13.29
N THR A 277 50.37 -16.10 -14.49
CA THR A 277 49.06 -16.56 -14.95
C THR A 277 48.69 -17.99 -14.52
N GLU A 278 47.49 -18.17 -13.97
CA GLU A 278 46.50 -19.26 -14.16
C GLU A 278 45.35 -19.04 -13.14
N PRO A 279 44.06 -19.36 -13.46
CA PRO A 279 42.91 -18.92 -12.68
C PRO A 279 42.54 -19.90 -11.54
N LEU A 280 42.33 -19.39 -10.33
CA LEU A 280 41.87 -20.14 -9.15
C LEU A 280 40.93 -19.25 -8.31
N PRO A 281 40.13 -19.81 -7.38
CA PRO A 281 38.91 -20.58 -7.58
C PRO A 281 37.69 -19.83 -7.01
N THR A 282 36.49 -20.25 -7.40
CA THR A 282 35.23 -19.72 -6.88
C THR A 282 35.04 -19.93 -5.38
N ALA A 283 34.68 -18.83 -4.70
CA ALA A 283 33.82 -18.74 -3.52
C ALA A 283 34.28 -19.41 -2.21
N GLU A 284 34.92 -18.64 -1.34
CA GLU A 284 34.85 -18.84 0.12
C GLU A 284 34.18 -17.62 0.76
N GLY A 285 32.94 -17.80 1.20
CA GLY A 285 32.10 -16.76 1.81
C GLY A 285 30.60 -17.02 1.72
N ALA A 286 30.16 -18.01 0.94
CA ALA A 286 28.76 -18.39 0.88
C ALA A 286 28.34 -19.15 2.15
N SER A 287 27.51 -18.52 2.99
CA SER A 287 26.91 -19.14 4.17
C SER A 287 26.12 -20.39 3.77
N ALA A 288 26.03 -21.38 4.67
CA ALA A 288 25.37 -22.67 4.44
C ALA A 288 23.90 -22.59 3.95
N TRP A 289 23.26 -21.42 4.09
CA TRP A 289 21.95 -21.11 3.52
C TRP A 289 21.93 -21.06 1.97
N ASN A 290 23.06 -20.71 1.34
CA ASN A 290 23.20 -20.62 -0.12
C ASN A 290 23.26 -22.01 -0.80
N LYS A 291 23.41 -23.10 -0.02
CA LYS A 291 23.39 -24.48 -0.53
C LYS A 291 21.97 -25.04 -0.75
N ALA A 292 20.93 -24.39 -0.22
CA ALA A 292 19.55 -24.86 -0.30
C ALA A 292 18.74 -24.30 -1.49
N GLY A 293 19.39 -23.58 -2.42
CA GLY A 293 18.78 -23.16 -3.69
C GLY A 293 17.55 -22.26 -3.60
N THR A 294 17.37 -21.51 -2.50
CA THR A 294 16.13 -20.75 -2.28
C THR A 294 16.29 -19.22 -2.38
N TRP A 295 17.48 -18.64 -2.27
CA TRP A 295 17.69 -17.19 -2.42
C TRP A 295 19.12 -16.93 -2.91
N GLU A 296 19.31 -16.64 -4.21
CA GLU A 296 20.56 -16.04 -4.69
C GLU A 296 20.46 -14.52 -4.53
N GLU A 297 20.78 -14.02 -3.35
CA GLU A 297 21.08 -12.60 -3.17
C GLU A 297 22.52 -12.35 -3.64
N ARG A 298 22.68 -11.47 -4.63
CA ARG A 298 23.99 -11.08 -5.15
C ARG A 298 24.31 -9.68 -4.69
N ASN A 299 25.42 -9.54 -3.97
CA ASN A 299 25.97 -8.24 -3.59
C ASN A 299 26.55 -7.55 -4.84
N VAL A 300 26.19 -6.29 -5.03
CA VAL A 300 26.64 -5.43 -6.13
C VAL A 300 27.03 -4.03 -5.62
N SER A 301 27.38 -3.92 -4.33
CA SER A 301 27.67 -2.65 -3.68
C SER A 301 28.79 -1.88 -4.36
N SER A 302 29.87 -2.55 -4.77
CA SER A 302 31.01 -1.89 -5.42
C SER A 302 30.63 -1.26 -6.77
N TRP A 303 29.85 -1.98 -7.58
CA TRP A 303 29.34 -1.44 -8.85
C TRP A 303 28.39 -0.28 -8.60
N ALA A 304 27.49 -0.43 -7.63
CA ALA A 304 26.50 0.58 -7.32
C ALA A 304 27.14 1.88 -6.80
N GLU A 305 28.15 1.77 -5.95
CA GLU A 305 28.94 2.90 -5.46
C GLU A 305 29.65 3.63 -6.60
N GLU A 306 30.37 2.92 -7.46
CA GLU A 306 31.12 3.52 -8.57
C GLU A 306 30.19 4.23 -9.55
N THR A 307 29.09 3.57 -9.93
CA THR A 307 28.14 4.10 -10.91
C THR A 307 27.29 5.24 -10.37
N LEU A 308 26.87 5.20 -9.10
CA LEU A 308 26.09 6.28 -8.50
C LEU A 308 26.95 7.53 -8.28
N LYS A 309 28.20 7.37 -7.84
CA LYS A 309 29.15 8.49 -7.76
C LYS A 309 29.36 9.14 -9.12
N ALA A 310 29.59 8.33 -10.16
CA ALA A 310 29.77 8.84 -11.52
C ALA A 310 28.50 9.55 -12.04
N ALA A 311 27.31 9.01 -11.74
CA ALA A 311 26.04 9.61 -12.11
C ALA A 311 25.88 11.00 -11.47
N LEU A 312 26.09 11.10 -10.15
CA LEU A 312 25.94 12.35 -9.38
C LEU A 312 26.84 13.48 -9.89
N LEU A 313 28.05 13.18 -10.36
CA LEU A 313 28.94 14.18 -10.97
C LEU A 313 28.41 14.77 -12.28
N ASN A 314 27.48 14.09 -12.95
CA ASN A 314 26.81 14.58 -14.15
C ASN A 314 25.59 15.46 -13.84
N ALA A 315 25.23 15.64 -12.56
CA ALA A 315 24.13 16.51 -12.18
C ALA A 315 24.50 17.97 -12.45
N GLU A 316 23.82 18.55 -13.44
CA GLU A 316 23.97 19.93 -13.88
C GLU A 316 22.59 20.58 -14.00
N TYR A 317 22.52 21.88 -13.71
CA TYR A 317 21.36 22.72 -13.93
C TYR A 317 21.79 24.05 -14.52
N ILE A 318 21.13 24.48 -15.59
CA ILE A 318 21.36 25.78 -16.22
C ILE A 318 20.15 26.67 -15.92
N LEU A 319 20.42 27.87 -15.42
CA LEU A 319 19.41 28.85 -15.07
C LEU A 319 18.69 29.37 -16.35
N PRO A 320 17.35 29.48 -16.34
CA PRO A 320 16.57 29.88 -17.51
C PRO A 320 16.70 31.38 -17.83
N ASP A 321 16.34 31.75 -19.07
CA ASP A 321 16.47 33.11 -19.62
C ASP A 321 15.69 34.20 -18.85
N GLY A 322 14.69 33.81 -18.06
CA GLY A 322 13.93 34.71 -17.18
C GLY A 322 14.44 34.81 -15.74
N SER A 323 15.56 34.15 -15.42
CA SER A 323 16.17 34.21 -14.10
C SER A 323 17.06 35.46 -13.95
N PRO A 324 17.43 35.86 -12.72
CA PRO A 324 18.35 36.99 -12.51
C PRO A 324 19.79 36.75 -12.99
N SER A 325 20.12 35.55 -13.47
CA SER A 325 21.41 35.22 -14.07
C SER A 325 21.20 34.14 -15.15
N PRO A 326 20.63 34.48 -16.31
CA PRO A 326 20.43 33.54 -17.42
C PRO A 326 21.71 32.80 -17.80
N GLY A 327 21.62 31.49 -18.06
CA GLY A 327 22.77 30.68 -18.48
C GLY A 327 23.78 30.33 -17.38
N ALA A 328 23.57 30.80 -16.14
CA ALA A 328 24.36 30.38 -14.99
C ALA A 328 24.26 28.87 -14.77
N ARG A 329 25.39 28.24 -14.41
CA ARG A 329 25.48 26.78 -14.26
C ARG A 329 25.67 26.40 -12.80
N GLY A 330 24.73 25.60 -12.30
CA GLY A 330 24.85 24.85 -11.05
C GLY A 330 25.27 23.41 -11.36
N PHE A 331 26.24 22.85 -10.65
CA PHE A 331 26.64 21.46 -10.82
C PHE A 331 27.23 20.86 -9.54
N VAL A 332 27.19 19.54 -9.46
CA VAL A 332 27.88 18.79 -8.40
C VAL A 332 29.38 18.74 -8.73
N SER A 333 30.21 19.26 -7.83
CA SER A 333 31.66 19.32 -8.01
C SER A 333 32.38 18.06 -7.51
N LYS A 334 31.92 17.48 -6.40
CA LYS A 334 32.41 16.21 -5.86
C LYS A 334 31.39 15.54 -4.96
N VAL A 335 31.54 14.23 -4.78
CA VAL A 335 30.85 13.45 -3.73
C VAL A 335 31.77 13.40 -2.52
N SER A 336 31.43 14.12 -1.46
CA SER A 336 32.28 14.30 -0.26
C SER A 336 32.15 13.15 0.75
N LYS A 337 30.98 12.51 0.82
CA LYS A 337 30.75 11.29 1.60
C LYS A 337 29.83 10.35 0.83
N PHE A 338 30.10 9.05 0.94
CA PHE A 338 29.28 8.01 0.36
C PHE A 338 29.37 6.78 1.25
N ASP A 339 28.24 6.31 1.75
CA ASP A 339 28.12 5.09 2.53
C ASP A 339 26.84 4.36 2.10
N GLY A 340 26.84 3.03 2.14
CA GLY A 340 25.68 2.25 1.78
C GLY A 340 25.98 0.94 1.07
N HIS A 341 24.92 0.23 0.71
CA HIS A 341 25.03 -1.08 0.11
C HIS A 341 23.93 -1.32 -0.92
N ALA A 342 24.22 -2.20 -1.88
CA ALA A 342 23.23 -2.67 -2.84
C ALA A 342 23.39 -4.16 -3.10
N SER A 343 22.25 -4.83 -3.18
CA SER A 343 22.11 -6.21 -3.59
C SER A 343 20.87 -6.37 -4.46
N PHE A 344 20.80 -7.48 -5.17
CA PHE A 344 19.57 -7.90 -5.81
C PHE A 344 19.34 -9.39 -5.58
N ALA A 345 18.07 -9.76 -5.48
CA ALA A 345 17.65 -11.13 -5.28
C ALA A 345 16.58 -11.52 -6.31
N THR A 346 16.67 -12.73 -6.83
CA THR A 346 15.63 -13.29 -7.72
C THR A 346 14.72 -14.21 -6.91
N VAL A 347 13.47 -13.81 -6.73
CA VAL A 347 12.47 -14.55 -5.95
C VAL A 347 11.35 -14.99 -6.87
N ARG A 348 11.22 -16.31 -7.08
CA ARG A 348 10.18 -16.91 -7.94
C ARG A 348 10.14 -16.28 -9.35
N GLY A 349 11.32 -16.03 -9.94
CA GLY A 349 11.47 -15.42 -11.26
C GLY A 349 11.28 -13.89 -11.32
N LYS A 350 11.01 -13.22 -10.19
CA LYS A 350 10.96 -11.76 -10.10
C LYS A 350 12.21 -11.22 -9.41
N LYS A 351 12.88 -10.25 -10.03
CA LYS A 351 14.01 -9.53 -9.44
C LYS A 351 13.52 -8.54 -8.40
N ARG A 352 14.22 -8.48 -7.27
CA ARG A 352 14.06 -7.50 -6.19
C ARG A 352 15.40 -6.79 -6.02
N TYR A 353 15.36 -5.47 -6.00
CA TYR A 353 16.54 -4.62 -5.84
C TYR A 353 16.48 -4.04 -4.44
N ILE A 354 17.54 -4.26 -3.67
CA ILE A 354 17.67 -3.82 -2.29
C ILE A 354 18.87 -2.89 -2.26
N TYR A 355 18.66 -1.63 -1.92
CA TYR A 355 19.74 -0.66 -1.81
C TYR A 355 19.38 0.40 -0.78
N GLU A 356 20.39 0.92 -0.12
CA GLU A 356 20.32 1.98 0.87
C GLU A 356 21.64 2.73 0.83
N PHE A 357 21.59 4.01 0.48
CA PHE A 357 22.76 4.88 0.39
C PHE A 357 22.55 6.19 1.13
N SER A 358 23.62 6.63 1.79
CA SER A 358 23.76 7.94 2.38
C SER A 358 24.87 8.70 1.64
N VAL A 359 24.51 9.81 1.01
CA VAL A 359 25.42 10.56 0.13
C VAL A 359 25.49 12.02 0.54
N THR A 360 26.69 12.58 0.58
CA THR A 360 26.90 14.04 0.68
C THR A 360 27.62 14.52 -0.56
N VAL A 361 27.08 15.57 -1.19
CA VAL A 361 27.63 16.18 -2.40
C VAL A 361 27.96 17.64 -2.16
N ASP A 362 29.07 18.07 -2.75
CA ASP A 362 29.49 19.47 -2.72
C ASP A 362 29.21 20.08 -4.10
N TRP A 363 28.56 21.24 -4.12
CA TRP A 363 28.01 21.85 -5.32
C TRP A 363 28.63 23.23 -5.57
N VAL A 364 28.59 23.65 -6.83
CA VAL A 364 29.05 24.96 -7.29
C VAL A 364 27.97 25.60 -8.15
N LEU A 365 27.72 26.90 -7.96
CA LEU A 365 26.84 27.72 -8.78
C LEU A 365 27.57 29.00 -9.21
N THR A 366 27.64 29.25 -10.52
CA THR A 366 28.12 30.53 -11.07
C THR A 366 26.96 31.52 -11.21
N LEU A 367 27.19 32.81 -10.93
CA LEU A 367 26.16 33.86 -10.90
C LEU A 367 26.70 35.18 -11.47
N GLY A 368 25.79 36.04 -11.92
CA GLY A 368 26.06 37.34 -12.53
C GLY A 368 26.10 37.27 -14.06
N ASP A 369 25.97 38.43 -14.70
CA ASP A 369 25.91 38.56 -16.17
C ASP A 369 27.16 38.00 -16.86
N ASP A 370 28.33 38.11 -16.20
CA ASP A 370 29.61 37.55 -16.67
C ASP A 370 29.93 36.17 -16.05
N HIS A 371 29.00 35.56 -15.30
CA HIS A 371 29.21 34.34 -14.50
C HIS A 371 30.38 34.40 -13.50
N ALA A 372 30.84 35.60 -13.15
CA ALA A 372 32.04 35.82 -12.35
C ALA A 372 31.87 35.53 -10.85
N LYS A 373 30.64 35.50 -10.32
CA LYS A 373 30.39 35.22 -8.89
C LYS A 373 30.20 33.72 -8.71
N VAL A 374 31.06 33.09 -7.91
CA VAL A 374 30.97 31.64 -7.66
C VAL A 374 30.50 31.39 -6.23
N CYS A 375 29.41 30.66 -6.09
CA CYS A 375 28.93 30.15 -4.80
C CYS A 375 29.23 28.65 -4.75
N HIS A 376 29.60 28.16 -3.58
CA HIS A 376 29.85 26.75 -3.33
C HIS A 376 29.18 26.35 -2.01
N GLY A 377 28.89 25.08 -1.84
CA GLY A 377 28.24 24.57 -0.64
C GLY A 377 28.14 23.06 -0.64
N SER A 378 27.42 22.54 0.35
CA SER A 378 27.23 21.10 0.51
C SER A 378 25.76 20.77 0.78
N MET A 379 25.34 19.56 0.41
CA MET A 379 24.02 19.02 0.73
C MET A 379 24.09 17.50 0.87
N ALA A 380 23.26 16.94 1.75
CA ALA A 380 23.23 15.51 2.04
C ALA A 380 21.88 14.88 1.70
N PHE A 381 21.94 13.66 1.18
CA PHE A 381 20.82 12.76 0.89
C PHE A 381 21.01 11.51 1.75
N PRO A 382 20.45 11.48 2.96
CA PRO A 382 20.73 10.41 3.92
C PRO A 382 20.08 9.08 3.56
N ASP A 383 18.94 9.12 2.86
CA ASP A 383 18.04 7.98 2.65
C ASP A 383 17.73 7.80 1.15
N ILE A 384 18.72 7.31 0.38
CA ILE A 384 18.51 6.88 -1.01
C ILE A 384 18.29 5.37 -0.99
N ASP A 385 17.03 4.96 -0.97
CA ASP A 385 16.65 3.55 -0.89
C ASP A 385 15.48 3.18 -1.81
N GLY A 386 15.20 1.87 -1.90
CA GLY A 386 14.18 1.30 -2.77
C GLY A 386 12.71 1.58 -2.38
N THR A 387 12.44 2.29 -1.29
CA THR A 387 11.10 2.64 -0.82
C THR A 387 10.56 3.91 -1.45
N VAL A 388 11.43 4.79 -1.96
CA VAL A 388 11.06 6.02 -2.66
C VAL A 388 10.61 5.69 -4.08
N GLU A 389 9.42 6.16 -4.50
CA GLU A 389 8.97 6.02 -5.89
C GLU A 389 9.75 6.99 -6.79
N LEU A 390 10.12 6.54 -7.99
CA LEU A 390 10.88 7.37 -8.94
C LEU A 390 10.09 8.64 -9.27
N GLY A 391 10.71 9.80 -9.08
CA GLY A 391 10.09 11.11 -9.30
C GLY A 391 9.49 11.77 -8.05
N ASP A 392 9.36 11.07 -6.92
CA ASP A 392 8.92 11.69 -5.66
C ASP A 392 10.03 12.57 -5.04
N GLY A 393 11.28 12.31 -5.43
CA GLY A 393 12.46 13.01 -4.93
C GLY A 393 12.95 12.47 -3.60
N TYR A 394 14.20 12.75 -3.28
CA TYR A 394 14.87 12.29 -2.08
C TYR A 394 14.92 13.40 -1.01
N ASP A 395 14.91 12.99 0.25
CA ASP A 395 15.06 13.92 1.36
C ASP A 395 16.46 14.54 1.34
N MET A 396 16.50 15.88 1.43
CA MET A 396 17.72 16.64 1.46
C MET A 396 17.89 17.25 2.85
N THR A 397 19.06 17.02 3.44
CA THR A 397 19.45 17.53 4.76
C THR A 397 20.80 18.23 4.68
N ASN A 398 21.19 18.90 5.76
CA ASN A 398 22.51 19.52 5.91
C ASN A 398 22.90 20.46 4.75
N TYR A 399 21.92 21.16 4.17
CA TYR A 399 22.19 22.18 3.17
C TYR A 399 23.00 23.33 3.79
N SER A 400 24.16 23.60 3.23
CA SER A 400 25.02 24.70 3.65
C SER A 400 25.61 25.41 2.44
N VAL A 401 25.93 26.68 2.64
CA VAL A 401 26.67 27.50 1.68
C VAL A 401 28.01 27.83 2.32
N GLU A 402 29.11 27.51 1.64
CA GLU A 402 30.45 27.75 2.13
C GLU A 402 30.89 29.20 1.83
N GLY A 403 31.51 29.82 2.83
CA GLY A 403 32.02 31.21 2.75
C GLY A 403 30.93 32.29 2.88
N SER A 404 31.36 33.56 2.77
CA SER A 404 30.42 34.68 2.68
C SER A 404 29.86 34.75 1.27
N SER A 405 28.66 34.25 1.04
CA SER A 405 27.99 34.42 -0.25
C SER A 405 27.86 35.92 -0.57
N PRO A 406 28.05 36.34 -1.84
CA PRO A 406 27.91 37.75 -2.20
C PRO A 406 26.55 38.31 -1.78
N ALA A 407 26.49 39.56 -1.33
CA ALA A 407 25.26 40.17 -0.84
C ALA A 407 24.12 40.03 -1.87
N GLY A 408 22.97 39.51 -1.44
CA GLY A 408 21.78 39.33 -2.28
C GLY A 408 21.69 38.00 -3.04
N THR A 409 22.66 37.08 -2.93
CA THR A 409 22.58 35.76 -3.61
C THR A 409 21.76 34.71 -2.84
N GLY A 410 21.48 34.92 -1.55
CA GLY A 410 20.72 33.97 -0.72
C GLY A 410 19.39 33.50 -1.36
N PRO A 411 18.49 34.40 -1.79
CA PRO A 411 17.24 34.00 -2.44
C PRO A 411 17.42 33.21 -3.74
N LEU A 412 18.54 33.43 -4.47
CA LEU A 412 18.85 32.67 -5.68
C LEU A 412 19.32 31.25 -5.34
N LEU A 413 20.14 31.11 -4.31
CA LEU A 413 20.61 29.82 -3.82
C LEU A 413 19.44 28.99 -3.28
N ASP A 414 18.55 29.63 -2.51
CA ASP A 414 17.32 28.99 -2.03
C ASP A 414 16.48 28.48 -3.20
N ARG A 415 16.21 29.32 -4.20
CA ARG A 415 15.33 28.96 -5.31
C ARG A 415 15.92 27.96 -6.30
N PHE A 416 17.18 28.10 -6.68
CA PHE A 416 17.78 27.36 -7.78
C PHE A 416 18.73 26.24 -7.34
N VAL A 417 19.03 26.14 -6.05
CA VAL A 417 19.86 25.08 -5.49
C VAL A 417 19.13 24.29 -4.41
N ARG A 418 18.55 24.95 -3.40
CA ARG A 418 17.95 24.27 -2.24
C ARG A 418 16.54 23.73 -2.55
N ASP A 419 15.67 24.59 -3.08
CA ASP A 419 14.24 24.31 -3.20
C ASP A 419 13.86 23.79 -4.61
N GLY A 420 14.82 23.79 -5.56
CA GLY A 420 14.64 23.26 -6.90
C GLY A 420 15.92 23.35 -7.75
N GLY A 421 15.78 23.27 -9.07
CA GLY A 421 16.88 23.48 -10.00
C GLY A 421 17.97 22.41 -9.90
N LEU A 422 19.08 22.72 -9.23
CA LEU A 422 20.17 21.75 -9.04
C LEU A 422 19.72 20.55 -8.19
N ARG A 423 18.93 20.77 -7.12
CA ARG A 423 18.36 19.67 -6.33
C ARG A 423 17.51 18.73 -7.20
N ASP A 424 16.65 19.30 -8.04
CA ASP A 424 15.79 18.50 -8.94
C ASP A 424 16.62 17.74 -9.98
N SER A 425 17.73 18.33 -10.44
CA SER A 425 18.67 17.66 -11.34
C SER A 425 19.33 16.45 -10.65
N ILE A 426 19.75 16.59 -9.38
CA ILE A 426 20.30 15.49 -8.60
C ILE A 426 19.26 14.37 -8.42
N HIS A 427 18.01 14.70 -8.10
CA HIS A 427 16.93 13.70 -7.99
C HIS A 427 16.75 12.91 -9.28
N ARG A 428 16.72 13.60 -10.44
CA ARG A 428 16.59 12.95 -11.75
C ARG A 428 17.76 12.03 -12.05
N VAL A 429 18.98 12.45 -11.71
CA VAL A 429 20.19 11.65 -11.88
C VAL A 429 20.15 10.38 -11.02
N ILE A 430 19.68 10.48 -9.78
CA ILE A 430 19.50 9.30 -8.91
C ILE A 430 18.42 8.38 -9.51
N ASP A 431 17.29 8.92 -9.98
CA ASP A 431 16.25 8.11 -10.64
C ASP A 431 16.76 7.38 -11.87
N ASP A 432 17.54 8.06 -12.72
CA ASP A 432 18.17 7.48 -13.91
C ASP A 432 19.17 6.39 -13.54
N TRP A 433 19.93 6.58 -12.45
CA TRP A 433 20.77 5.53 -11.90
C TRP A 433 19.97 4.33 -11.41
N VAL A 434 18.82 4.52 -10.74
CA VAL A 434 17.96 3.41 -10.33
C VAL A 434 17.40 2.65 -11.54
N ARG A 435 17.04 3.35 -12.63
CA ARG A 435 16.64 2.71 -13.89
C ARG A 435 17.79 1.89 -14.49
N LEU A 436 19.00 2.44 -14.49
CA LEU A 436 20.20 1.74 -14.93
C LEU A 436 20.44 0.48 -14.09
N PHE A 437 20.39 0.59 -12.76
CA PHE A 437 20.57 -0.52 -11.83
C PHE A 437 19.58 -1.67 -12.11
N ARG A 438 18.31 -1.34 -12.34
CA ARG A 438 17.27 -2.31 -12.69
C ARG A 438 17.44 -2.92 -14.08
N SER A 439 18.06 -2.21 -15.01
CA SER A 439 18.32 -2.71 -16.37
C SER A 439 19.55 -3.62 -16.44
N THR A 440 20.58 -3.32 -15.63
CA THR A 440 21.84 -4.05 -15.60
C THR A 440 21.70 -5.40 -14.89
N TYR A 441 21.02 -5.43 -13.74
CA TYR A 441 20.90 -6.61 -12.89
C TYR A 441 19.50 -7.17 -12.83
#